data_AF-A0A9P4X0I9-F1
#
_entry.id   AF-A0A9P4X0I9-F1
#
_cell.length_a   1.000
_cell.length_b   1.000
_cell.length_c   1.000
_cell.angle_alpha   90.00
_cell.angle_beta   90.00
_cell.angle_gamma   90.00
#
_symmetry.space_group_name_H-M   'P 1'
#
loop_
_entity.id
_entity.type
_entity.pdbx_description
1 polymer ?
#
loop_
_entity_poly.entity_id
_entity_poly.type
_entity_poly.pdbx_seq_one_letter_code
_entity_poly.pdbx_strand_id
1 'polypeptide(L)'
;MSDIEKQYEGADPHAASVKSDEVDRQLGEVDLVYEAKLVRKLDAFIIPVVMLLYLLSFLDRVNIGNARLYGLEEDLGMDSTQFQTAVSILFVTYILSEVPSNLVLKKLRPSRWIAFITVSWGIIATLTGIVQSYGGLIACRLLLGAVEGGLFPGMAVYLTFFYTKRELALRIGYLFVSAALAGACGGLLAYAIGHMDGIAGQRGWRWIMILEGIPTFILGIATWWILPDSPETAYFLNADEKAYAVARLKRQTGYTKSAAEFHWEDVRKCFKDWKVWLFCFAQFGSDTMLYGFSTFLPTIIRAIMPKASSAMVQVLTIPCYALGAITYLVVAHFSDKQQKRGFYTILLGVLYPAKEGPRFIKGHAVTMAMVAFAIACYAILWAYLGMLNSKREKGEEDHLMAGKSEEEIAEMGDESPRFRYTI
;
A
#
# COMPACT_ATOMS: atom_id res chain seq x y z
N MET A 1 19.47 -33.53 -11.15
CA MET A 1 18.76 -34.57 -10.37
C MET A 1 19.62 -34.89 -9.17
N SER A 2 19.30 -34.34 -7.99
CA SER A 2 20.07 -34.55 -6.76
C SER A 2 19.14 -35.03 -5.65
N ASP A 3 19.40 -36.23 -5.14
CA ASP A 3 19.27 -36.77 -3.78
C ASP A 3 18.05 -36.45 -2.87
N ILE A 4 17.03 -35.72 -3.33
CA ILE A 4 15.77 -35.46 -2.59
C ILE A 4 14.72 -36.54 -2.91
N GLU A 5 14.84 -37.24 -4.05
CA GLU A 5 13.84 -38.22 -4.51
C GLU A 5 13.85 -39.56 -3.75
N LYS A 6 14.85 -39.83 -2.88
CA LYS A 6 14.97 -41.14 -2.21
C LYS A 6 14.35 -41.25 -0.82
N GLN A 7 13.67 -40.22 -0.31
CA GLN A 7 13.09 -40.25 1.04
C GLN A 7 11.58 -40.56 1.11
N TYR A 8 10.94 -40.86 -0.03
CA TYR A 8 9.48 -41.05 -0.13
C TYR A 8 8.98 -42.50 -0.28
N GLU A 9 9.84 -43.51 -0.19
CA GLU A 9 9.43 -44.92 -0.43
C GLU A 9 9.02 -45.70 0.85
N GLY A 10 8.89 -45.07 2.01
CA GLY A 10 8.67 -45.78 3.28
C GLY A 10 7.34 -45.56 4.02
N ALA A 11 6.45 -44.67 3.55
CA ALA A 11 5.22 -44.35 4.27
C ALA A 11 4.01 -45.07 3.64
N ASP A 12 3.32 -45.87 4.46
CA ASP A 12 2.10 -46.59 4.09
C ASP A 12 1.06 -45.61 3.50
N PRO A 13 0.74 -45.71 2.19
CA PRO A 13 -0.11 -44.75 1.49
C PRO A 13 -1.54 -44.73 2.04
N HIS A 14 -1.99 -45.78 2.72
CA HIS A 14 -3.32 -45.84 3.33
C HIS A 14 -3.41 -45.09 4.67
N ALA A 15 -2.32 -44.94 5.42
CA ALA A 15 -2.33 -44.22 6.70
C ALA A 15 -2.26 -42.69 6.51
N ALA A 16 -1.64 -42.22 5.42
CA ALA A 16 -1.58 -40.81 5.06
C ALA A 16 -2.89 -40.31 4.41
N SER A 17 -3.57 -41.15 3.61
CA SER A 17 -4.83 -40.79 2.96
C SER A 17 -5.99 -40.68 3.96
N VAL A 18 -6.03 -41.54 4.98
CA VAL A 18 -7.11 -41.50 5.99
C VAL A 18 -7.05 -40.24 6.86
N LYS A 19 -5.83 -39.73 7.15
CA LYS A 19 -5.67 -38.44 7.85
C LYS A 19 -5.96 -37.23 6.97
N SER A 20 -5.67 -37.28 5.66
CA SER A 20 -6.07 -36.20 4.74
C SER A 20 -7.57 -36.15 4.54
N ASP A 21 -8.22 -37.32 4.45
CA ASP A 21 -9.66 -37.43 4.25
C ASP A 21 -10.45 -36.98 5.49
N GLU A 22 -9.94 -37.21 6.69
CA GLU A 22 -10.57 -36.75 7.94
C GLU A 22 -10.40 -35.24 8.17
N VAL A 23 -9.28 -34.67 7.72
CA VAL A 23 -9.06 -33.21 7.66
C VAL A 23 -9.95 -32.57 6.60
N ASP A 24 -10.06 -33.15 5.40
CA ASP A 24 -10.97 -32.67 4.34
C ASP A 24 -12.45 -32.78 4.75
N ARG A 25 -12.80 -33.76 5.59
CA ARG A 25 -14.16 -33.91 6.14
C ARG A 25 -14.44 -32.93 7.29
N GLN A 26 -13.46 -32.60 8.12
CA GLN A 26 -13.56 -31.52 9.12
C GLN A 26 -13.54 -30.12 8.49
N LEU A 27 -12.97 -29.97 7.28
CA LEU A 27 -12.99 -28.73 6.49
C LEU A 27 -14.37 -28.41 5.85
N GLY A 28 -15.34 -29.31 5.94
CA GLY A 28 -16.71 -29.13 5.45
C GLY A 28 -17.56 -28.15 6.29
N GLU A 29 -17.36 -28.13 7.61
CA GLU A 29 -17.99 -27.16 8.52
C GLU A 29 -17.01 -26.02 8.82
N VAL A 30 -17.33 -24.81 8.35
CA VAL A 30 -16.53 -23.61 8.68
C VAL A 30 -16.72 -23.31 10.16
N ASP A 31 -15.76 -23.70 11.00
CA ASP A 31 -15.67 -23.14 12.35
C ASP A 31 -15.25 -21.67 12.24
N LEU A 32 -16.24 -20.79 12.12
CA LEU A 32 -16.08 -19.34 12.05
C LEU A 32 -15.32 -18.78 13.26
N VAL A 33 -15.39 -19.45 14.42
CA VAL A 33 -14.69 -19.02 15.63
C VAL A 33 -13.20 -19.36 15.53
N TYR A 34 -12.86 -20.54 15.01
CA TYR A 34 -11.48 -20.92 14.76
C TYR A 34 -10.85 -20.05 13.67
N GLU A 35 -11.56 -19.80 12.58
CA GLU A 35 -11.10 -18.90 11.51
C GLU A 35 -10.83 -17.49 12.02
N ALA A 36 -11.72 -16.91 12.82
CA ALA A 36 -11.52 -15.58 13.40
C ALA A 36 -10.30 -15.53 14.35
N LYS A 37 -10.03 -16.60 15.11
CA LYS A 37 -8.83 -16.69 15.97
C LYS A 37 -7.56 -16.75 15.13
N LEU A 38 -7.54 -17.56 14.07
CA LEU A 38 -6.41 -17.67 13.16
C LEU A 38 -6.11 -16.32 12.49
N VAL A 39 -7.13 -15.64 11.97
CA VAL A 39 -6.98 -14.33 11.32
C VAL A 39 -6.45 -13.28 12.30
N ARG A 40 -6.92 -13.25 13.55
CA ARG A 40 -6.36 -12.35 14.58
C ARG A 40 -4.90 -12.65 14.90
N LYS A 41 -4.52 -13.93 14.89
CA LYS A 41 -3.13 -14.34 15.06
C LYS A 41 -2.28 -13.88 13.88
N LEU A 42 -2.74 -14.05 12.65
CA LEU A 42 -2.07 -13.51 11.46
C LEU A 42 -1.93 -11.97 11.55
N ASP A 43 -2.99 -11.28 11.94
CA ASP A 43 -2.98 -9.82 12.10
C ASP A 43 -1.95 -9.37 13.14
N ALA A 44 -1.84 -10.06 14.28
CA ALA A 44 -0.91 -9.69 15.35
C ALA A 44 0.56 -9.78 14.94
N PHE A 45 0.91 -10.69 14.03
CA PHE A 45 2.30 -10.90 13.60
C PHE A 45 2.66 -10.19 12.30
N ILE A 46 1.74 -10.14 11.32
CA ILE A 46 2.02 -9.62 9.99
C ILE A 46 1.77 -8.11 9.93
N ILE A 47 0.62 -7.65 10.41
CA ILE A 47 0.16 -6.27 10.17
C ILE A 47 1.04 -5.22 10.82
N PRO A 48 1.50 -5.35 12.08
CA PRO A 48 2.40 -4.37 12.68
C PRO A 48 3.68 -4.15 11.87
N VAL A 49 4.24 -5.21 11.29
CA VAL A 49 5.49 -5.16 10.52
C VAL A 49 5.26 -4.45 9.19
N VAL A 50 4.20 -4.82 8.46
CA VAL A 50 3.85 -4.21 7.18
C VAL A 50 3.44 -2.75 7.36
N MET A 51 2.69 -2.43 8.42
CA MET A 51 2.36 -1.05 8.80
C MET A 51 3.61 -0.23 9.11
N LEU A 52 4.56 -0.78 9.87
CA LEU A 52 5.80 -0.09 10.21
C LEU A 52 6.67 0.16 8.97
N LEU A 53 6.80 -0.83 8.08
CA LEU A 53 7.51 -0.67 6.81
C LEU A 53 6.91 0.44 5.96
N TYR A 54 5.58 0.48 5.84
CA TYR A 54 4.90 1.51 5.05
C TYR A 54 4.93 2.88 5.73
N LEU A 55 4.88 2.92 7.06
CA LEU A 55 5.05 4.15 7.84
C LEU A 55 6.42 4.77 7.54
N LEU A 56 7.50 4.00 7.62
CA LEU A 56 8.85 4.50 7.34
C LEU A 56 9.03 4.91 5.87
N SER A 57 8.47 4.16 4.92
CA SER A 57 8.49 4.53 3.50
C SER A 57 7.80 5.87 3.26
N PHE A 58 6.61 6.08 3.83
CA PHE A 58 5.89 7.33 3.64
C PHE A 58 6.60 8.50 4.34
N LEU A 59 7.19 8.24 5.51
CA LEU A 59 7.96 9.20 6.29
C LEU A 59 9.16 9.72 5.48
N ASP A 60 9.98 8.83 4.90
CA ASP A 60 11.13 9.20 4.07
C ASP A 60 10.73 9.99 2.81
N ARG A 61 9.57 9.65 2.22
CA ARG A 61 9.05 10.33 1.02
C ARG A 61 8.67 11.78 1.29
N VAL A 62 7.91 12.03 2.36
CA VAL A 62 7.45 13.38 2.72
C VAL A 62 8.52 14.22 3.41
N ASN A 63 9.59 13.57 3.89
CA ASN A 63 10.66 14.23 4.65
C ASN A 63 11.33 15.41 3.90
N ILE A 64 11.36 15.38 2.57
CA ILE A 64 11.89 16.52 1.79
C ILE A 64 11.13 17.82 2.02
N GLY A 65 9.83 17.73 2.31
CA GLY A 65 9.01 18.88 2.68
C GLY A 65 9.45 19.50 4.00
N ASN A 66 9.87 18.65 4.96
CA ASN A 66 10.41 19.09 6.24
C ASN A 66 11.80 19.68 6.10
N ALA A 67 12.69 19.00 5.36
CA ALA A 67 14.04 19.44 5.06
C ALA A 67 14.08 20.84 4.42
N ARG A 68 13.07 21.19 3.60
CA ARG A 68 12.94 22.53 3.02
C ARG A 68 12.91 23.65 4.07
N LEU A 69 12.23 23.44 5.20
CA LEU A 69 12.15 24.44 6.29
C LEU A 69 13.44 24.58 7.10
N TYR A 70 14.38 23.65 6.95
CA TYR A 70 15.69 23.64 7.60
C TYR A 70 16.83 23.97 6.60
N GLY A 71 16.50 24.73 5.56
CA GLY A 71 17.49 25.38 4.71
C GLY A 71 18.09 24.50 3.59
N LEU A 72 17.40 23.44 3.18
CA LEU A 72 17.82 22.57 2.06
C LEU A 72 18.05 23.35 0.76
N GLU A 73 17.14 24.27 0.39
CA GLU A 73 17.24 25.03 -0.85
C GLU A 73 18.47 25.96 -0.86
N GLU A 74 18.74 26.61 0.28
CA GLU A 74 19.89 27.50 0.43
C GLU A 74 21.23 26.75 0.40
N ASP A 75 21.31 25.60 1.09
CA ASP A 75 22.54 24.80 1.19
C ASP A 75 22.97 24.20 -0.16
N LEU A 76 21.98 23.84 -1.00
CA LEU A 76 22.22 23.24 -2.31
C LEU A 76 22.16 24.25 -3.47
N GLY A 77 21.92 25.53 -3.17
CA GLY A 77 21.78 26.60 -4.18
C GLY A 77 20.62 26.38 -5.14
N MET A 78 19.51 25.81 -4.65
CA MET A 78 18.37 25.42 -5.47
C MET A 78 17.33 26.53 -5.59
N ASP A 79 16.71 26.62 -6.77
CA ASP A 79 15.48 27.38 -6.96
C ASP A 79 14.22 26.54 -6.60
N SER A 80 13.06 27.20 -6.49
CA SER A 80 11.80 26.53 -6.16
C SER A 80 11.33 25.54 -7.24
N THR A 81 11.71 25.73 -8.50
CA THR A 81 11.38 24.84 -9.62
C THR A 81 12.24 23.57 -9.59
N GLN A 82 13.51 23.70 -9.25
CA GLN A 82 14.45 22.61 -9.00
C GLN A 82 14.03 21.78 -7.80
N PHE A 83 13.52 22.41 -6.74
CA PHE A 83 12.90 21.68 -5.63
C PHE A 83 11.71 20.84 -6.09
N GLN A 84 10.78 21.43 -6.85
CA GLN A 84 9.64 20.69 -7.41
C GLN A 84 10.07 19.54 -8.32
N THR A 85 11.14 19.75 -9.10
CA THR A 85 11.74 18.72 -9.96
C THR A 85 12.33 17.59 -9.12
N ALA A 86 13.03 17.90 -8.01
CA ALA A 86 13.57 16.88 -7.11
C ALA A 86 12.47 16.06 -6.41
N VAL A 87 11.32 16.67 -6.14
CA VAL A 87 10.14 15.95 -5.61
C VAL A 87 9.55 15.02 -6.68
N SER A 88 9.38 15.49 -7.92
CA SER A 88 8.68 14.73 -8.97
C SER A 88 9.52 13.64 -9.63
N ILE A 89 10.83 13.86 -9.79
CA ILE A 89 11.73 12.93 -10.52
C ILE A 89 11.77 11.52 -9.90
N LEU A 90 11.57 11.41 -8.59
CA LEU A 90 11.46 10.14 -7.87
C LEU A 90 10.38 9.25 -8.46
N PHE A 91 9.22 9.82 -8.81
CA PHE A 91 8.09 9.06 -9.31
C PHE A 91 8.32 8.47 -10.70
N VAL A 92 9.26 9.03 -11.48
CA VAL A 92 9.60 8.50 -12.81
C VAL A 92 10.21 7.09 -12.69
N THR A 93 11.21 6.93 -11.83
CA THR A 93 11.83 5.61 -11.60
C THR A 93 10.97 4.72 -10.71
N TYR A 94 10.12 5.30 -9.86
CA TYR A 94 9.13 4.57 -9.08
C TYR A 94 8.16 3.80 -9.99
N ILE A 95 7.50 4.48 -10.93
CA ILE A 95 6.54 3.85 -11.85
C ILE A 95 7.23 2.79 -12.71
N LEU A 96 8.44 3.06 -13.19
CA LEU A 96 9.21 2.11 -14.01
C LEU A 96 9.60 0.84 -13.24
N SER A 97 9.82 0.94 -11.93
CA SER A 97 10.26 -0.18 -11.09
C SER A 97 9.11 -0.97 -10.47
N GLU A 98 7.90 -0.39 -10.35
CA GLU A 98 6.72 -1.06 -9.78
C GLU A 98 6.42 -2.41 -10.44
N VAL A 99 6.22 -2.42 -11.76
CA VAL A 99 5.82 -3.64 -12.49
C VAL A 99 6.93 -4.70 -12.48
N PRO A 100 8.20 -4.38 -12.83
CA PRO A 100 9.28 -5.35 -12.78
C PRO A 100 9.50 -5.91 -11.37
N SER A 101 9.48 -5.06 -10.34
CA SER A 101 9.70 -5.47 -8.96
C SER A 101 8.63 -6.45 -8.47
N ASN A 102 7.36 -6.25 -8.85
CA ASN A 102 6.29 -7.16 -8.50
C ASN A 102 6.37 -8.51 -9.22
N LEU A 103 6.88 -8.55 -10.45
CA LEU A 103 7.15 -9.82 -11.14
C LEU A 103 8.30 -10.58 -10.48
N VAL A 104 9.30 -9.87 -9.97
CA VAL A 104 10.41 -10.46 -9.21
C VAL A 104 9.93 -11.01 -7.87
N LEU A 105 9.02 -10.32 -7.17
CA LEU A 105 8.41 -10.78 -5.93
C LEU A 105 7.73 -12.15 -6.07
N LYS A 106 7.10 -12.44 -7.21
CA LYS A 106 6.49 -13.77 -7.45
C LYS A 106 7.52 -14.88 -7.66
N LYS A 107 8.71 -14.55 -8.17
CA LYS A 107 9.79 -15.53 -8.44
C LYS A 107 10.71 -15.73 -7.24
N LEU A 108 10.91 -14.69 -6.44
CA LEU A 108 11.71 -14.72 -5.23
C LEU A 108 10.83 -14.91 -4.00
N ARG A 109 11.47 -15.23 -2.88
CA ARG A 109 10.79 -15.27 -1.57
C ARG A 109 10.38 -13.86 -1.16
N PRO A 110 9.09 -13.60 -0.85
CA PRO A 110 8.61 -12.26 -0.53
C PRO A 110 9.36 -11.58 0.61
N SER A 111 9.71 -12.31 1.67
CA SER A 111 10.48 -11.78 2.81
C SER A 111 11.81 -11.20 2.37
N ARG A 112 12.54 -11.91 1.52
CA ARG A 112 13.88 -11.54 1.05
C ARG A 112 13.85 -10.35 0.12
N TRP A 113 12.84 -10.30 -0.76
CA TRP A 113 12.72 -9.20 -1.71
C TRP A 113 12.27 -7.90 -1.02
N ILE A 114 11.29 -7.97 -0.12
CA ILE A 114 10.86 -6.82 0.69
C ILE A 114 12.03 -6.33 1.56
N ALA A 115 12.75 -7.22 2.24
CA ALA A 115 13.93 -6.87 3.02
C ALA A 115 15.03 -6.22 2.15
N PHE A 116 15.31 -6.76 0.97
CA PHE A 116 16.28 -6.18 0.04
C PHE A 116 15.90 -4.75 -0.38
N ILE A 117 14.62 -4.53 -0.72
CA ILE A 117 14.10 -3.20 -1.03
C ILE A 117 14.31 -2.27 0.16
N THR A 118 13.87 -2.66 1.36
CA THR A 118 13.96 -1.82 2.57
C THR A 118 15.38 -1.48 2.97
N VAL A 119 16.31 -2.44 2.90
CA VAL A 119 17.73 -2.18 3.18
C VAL A 119 18.32 -1.23 2.15
N SER A 120 18.08 -1.49 0.87
CA SER A 120 18.64 -0.68 -0.23
C SER A 120 18.10 0.74 -0.20
N TRP A 121 16.79 0.92 0.04
CA TRP A 121 16.19 2.24 0.18
C TRP A 121 16.71 2.93 1.44
N GLY A 122 16.78 2.25 2.59
CA GLY A 122 17.30 2.82 3.84
C GLY A 122 18.71 3.39 3.69
N ILE A 123 19.60 2.67 2.99
CA ILE A 123 20.94 3.16 2.66
C ILE A 123 20.86 4.45 1.84
N ILE A 124 20.06 4.47 0.77
CA ILE A 124 19.95 5.64 -0.12
C ILE A 124 19.34 6.84 0.64
N ALA A 125 18.34 6.60 1.50
CA ALA A 125 17.72 7.63 2.34
C ALA A 125 18.76 8.25 3.28
N THR A 126 19.55 7.44 3.99
CA THR A 126 20.63 7.93 4.86
C THR A 126 21.70 8.69 4.06
N LEU A 127 22.10 8.18 2.88
CA LEU A 127 23.09 8.84 2.01
C LEU A 127 22.56 10.15 1.41
N THR A 128 21.24 10.36 1.37
CA THR A 128 20.68 11.64 0.89
C THR A 128 21.05 12.80 1.81
N GLY A 129 21.25 12.56 3.11
CA GLY A 129 21.64 13.63 4.06
C GLY A 129 23.09 14.12 3.90
N ILE A 130 23.97 13.37 3.23
CA ILE A 130 25.37 13.79 3.01
C ILE A 130 25.60 14.50 1.67
N VAL A 131 24.56 14.64 0.85
CA VAL A 131 24.62 15.28 -0.47
C VAL A 131 25.05 16.74 -0.35
N GLN A 132 25.88 17.21 -1.29
CA GLN A 132 26.44 18.57 -1.31
C GLN A 132 26.00 19.39 -2.54
N SER A 133 25.23 18.80 -3.46
CA SER A 133 24.82 19.47 -4.70
C SER A 133 23.43 19.04 -5.16
N TYR A 134 22.76 19.90 -5.94
CA TYR A 134 21.49 19.58 -6.59
C TYR A 134 21.57 18.29 -7.43
N GLY A 135 22.65 18.10 -8.20
CA GLY A 135 22.84 16.89 -9.01
C GLY A 135 22.93 15.62 -8.16
N GLY A 136 23.61 15.68 -7.00
CA GLY A 136 23.64 14.58 -6.05
C GLY A 136 22.26 14.27 -5.47
N LEU A 137 21.44 15.29 -5.19
CA LEU A 137 20.08 15.11 -4.70
C LEU A 137 19.21 14.42 -5.75
N ILE A 138 19.29 14.83 -7.01
CA ILE A 138 18.57 14.19 -8.12
C ILE A 138 19.00 12.73 -8.31
N ALA A 139 20.30 12.44 -8.24
CA ALA A 139 20.81 11.07 -8.33
C ALA A 139 20.26 10.19 -7.19
N CYS A 140 20.33 10.66 -5.94
CA CYS A 140 19.74 9.97 -4.80
C CYS A 140 18.23 9.76 -4.97
N ARG A 141 17.50 10.75 -5.48
CA ARG A 141 16.04 10.66 -5.72
C ARG A 141 15.66 9.63 -6.77
N LEU A 142 16.40 9.59 -7.88
CA LEU A 142 16.20 8.59 -8.94
C LEU A 142 16.47 7.17 -8.44
N LEU A 143 17.55 6.97 -7.70
CA LEU A 143 17.89 5.68 -7.10
C LEU A 143 16.87 5.27 -6.05
N LEU A 144 16.43 6.21 -5.20
CA LEU A 144 15.40 5.96 -4.19
C LEU A 144 14.11 5.48 -4.85
N GLY A 145 13.63 6.17 -5.88
CA GLY A 145 12.43 5.76 -6.62
C GLY A 145 12.57 4.40 -7.29
N ALA A 146 13.75 4.09 -7.86
CA ALA A 146 14.00 2.82 -8.54
C ALA A 146 13.97 1.60 -7.59
N VAL A 147 14.31 1.81 -6.32
CA VAL A 147 14.36 0.75 -5.31
C VAL A 147 13.04 0.68 -4.54
N GLU A 148 12.51 1.82 -4.11
CA GLU A 148 11.31 1.90 -3.27
C GLU A 148 10.03 1.53 -4.02
N GLY A 149 9.98 1.72 -5.35
CA GLY A 149 8.78 1.51 -6.19
C GLY A 149 8.06 0.18 -5.98
N GLY A 150 8.80 -0.89 -5.73
CA GLY A 150 8.24 -2.21 -5.51
C GLY A 150 7.56 -2.45 -4.16
N LEU A 151 7.73 -1.56 -3.18
CA LEU A 151 7.34 -1.83 -1.80
C LEU A 151 5.81 -1.92 -1.64
N PHE A 152 5.07 -0.87 -2.01
CA PHE A 152 3.60 -0.85 -1.86
C PHE A 152 2.90 -1.96 -2.64
N PRO A 153 3.12 -2.09 -3.97
CA PRO A 153 2.43 -3.14 -4.72
C PRO A 153 2.93 -4.53 -4.30
N GLY A 154 4.17 -4.65 -3.79
CA GLY A 154 4.70 -5.89 -3.25
C GLY A 154 4.08 -6.27 -1.91
N MET A 155 3.83 -5.32 -1.02
CA MET A 155 3.08 -5.54 0.22
C MET A 155 1.63 -5.92 -0.06
N ALA A 156 0.99 -5.28 -1.05
CA ALA A 156 -0.37 -5.62 -1.44
C ALA A 156 -0.47 -7.07 -1.95
N VAL A 157 0.48 -7.52 -2.78
CA VAL A 157 0.57 -8.92 -3.23
C VAL A 157 0.94 -9.84 -2.07
N TYR A 158 1.88 -9.46 -1.22
CA TYR A 158 2.26 -10.27 -0.06
C TYR A 158 1.07 -10.56 0.87
N LEU A 159 0.19 -9.59 1.12
CA LEU A 159 -1.00 -9.79 1.92
C LEU A 159 -2.00 -10.77 1.27
N THR A 160 -2.03 -10.92 -0.05
CA THR A 160 -2.92 -11.89 -0.72
C THR A 160 -2.49 -13.33 -0.46
N PHE A 161 -1.25 -13.58 -0.03
CA PHE A 161 -0.78 -14.91 0.33
C PHE A 161 -1.28 -15.40 1.69
N PHE A 162 -1.77 -14.50 2.55
CA PHE A 162 -2.24 -14.85 3.91
C PHE A 162 -3.73 -14.55 4.13
N TYR A 163 -4.27 -13.57 3.39
CA TYR A 163 -5.61 -13.05 3.61
C TYR A 163 -6.55 -13.32 2.44
N THR A 164 -7.82 -13.53 2.77
CA THR A 164 -8.91 -13.67 1.80
C THR A 164 -9.29 -12.31 1.18
N LYS A 165 -9.88 -12.32 -0.02
CA LYS A 165 -10.40 -11.09 -0.69
C LYS A 165 -11.25 -10.17 0.21
N ARG A 166 -12.09 -10.73 1.09
CA ARG A 166 -12.95 -9.96 2.01
C ARG A 166 -12.15 -9.28 3.12
N GLU A 167 -11.10 -9.95 3.60
CA GLU A 167 -10.27 -9.45 4.68
C GLU A 167 -9.22 -8.46 4.20
N LEU A 168 -8.72 -8.64 2.97
CA LEU A 168 -7.64 -7.87 2.38
C LEU A 168 -7.92 -6.36 2.37
N ALA A 169 -9.15 -5.95 2.04
CA ALA A 169 -9.53 -4.54 1.94
C ALA A 169 -9.26 -3.76 3.25
N LEU A 170 -9.61 -4.35 4.39
CA LEU A 170 -9.40 -3.74 5.70
C LEU A 170 -7.90 -3.62 6.05
N ARG A 171 -7.09 -4.60 5.63
CA ARG A 171 -5.63 -4.58 5.86
C ARG A 171 -4.92 -3.58 4.96
N ILE A 172 -5.38 -3.43 3.71
CA ILE A 172 -4.94 -2.33 2.84
C ILE A 172 -5.30 -0.98 3.46
N GLY A 173 -6.50 -0.85 4.06
CA GLY A 173 -6.90 0.33 4.83
C GLY A 173 -5.90 0.69 5.95
N TYR A 174 -5.38 -0.30 6.68
CA TYR A 174 -4.35 -0.08 7.71
C TYR A 174 -3.03 0.46 7.16
N LEU A 175 -2.66 0.11 5.92
CA LEU A 175 -1.50 0.73 5.27
C LEU A 175 -1.74 2.23 5.08
N PHE A 176 -2.89 2.63 4.55
CA PHE A 176 -3.20 4.06 4.39
C PHE A 176 -3.26 4.83 5.72
N VAL A 177 -3.74 4.20 6.80
CA VAL A 177 -3.65 4.79 8.15
C VAL A 177 -2.20 5.00 8.57
N SER A 178 -1.32 4.04 8.25
CA SER A 178 0.12 4.14 8.55
C SER A 178 0.79 5.30 7.81
N ALA A 179 0.36 5.62 6.58
CA ALA A 179 0.83 6.80 5.86
C ALA A 179 0.41 8.12 6.55
N ALA A 180 -0.82 8.19 7.08
CA ALA A 180 -1.26 9.35 7.86
C ALA A 180 -0.47 9.50 9.17
N LEU A 181 -0.21 8.40 9.88
CA LEU A 181 0.62 8.37 11.08
C LEU A 181 2.07 8.77 10.77
N ALA A 182 2.62 8.34 9.64
CA ALA A 182 3.94 8.72 9.18
C ALA A 182 4.10 10.24 9.05
N GLY A 183 3.08 10.93 8.54
CA GLY A 183 3.08 12.40 8.47
C GLY A 183 3.17 13.06 9.85
N ALA A 184 2.41 12.55 10.83
CA ALA A 184 2.46 13.05 12.21
C ALA A 184 3.81 12.78 12.89
N CYS A 185 4.35 11.56 12.73
CA CYS A 185 5.65 11.18 13.24
C CYS A 185 6.78 11.99 12.59
N GLY A 186 6.74 12.19 11.27
CA GLY A 186 7.73 13.00 10.54
C GLY A 186 7.74 14.46 11.00
N GLY A 187 6.58 15.06 11.27
CA GLY A 187 6.51 16.40 11.86
C GLY A 187 7.13 16.48 13.27
N LEU A 188 6.87 15.47 14.11
CA LEU A 188 7.44 15.39 15.46
C LEU A 188 8.97 15.16 15.43
N LEU A 189 9.45 14.25 14.58
CA LEU A 189 10.88 13.99 14.40
C LEU A 189 11.58 15.22 13.85
N ALA A 190 11.01 15.87 12.84
CA ALA A 190 11.56 17.11 12.30
C ALA A 190 11.62 18.22 13.37
N TYR A 191 10.63 18.34 14.25
CA TYR A 191 10.68 19.26 15.40
C TYR A 191 11.84 18.93 16.34
N ALA A 192 11.96 17.66 16.76
CA ALA A 192 13.00 17.24 17.70
C ALA A 192 14.40 17.40 17.11
N ILE A 193 14.62 16.86 15.90
CA ILE A 193 15.91 16.89 15.19
C ILE A 193 16.24 18.31 14.72
N GLY A 194 15.25 19.17 14.50
CA GLY A 194 15.46 20.57 14.17
C GLY A 194 16.22 21.37 15.23
N HIS A 195 16.27 20.90 16.48
CA HIS A 195 17.11 21.49 17.54
C HIS A 195 18.60 21.12 17.41
N MET A 196 18.93 20.16 16.54
CA MET A 196 20.30 19.75 16.21
C MET A 196 20.92 20.60 15.09
N ASP A 197 20.25 21.67 14.68
CA ASP A 197 20.79 22.60 13.68
C ASP A 197 22.09 23.25 14.18
N GLY A 198 23.16 23.15 13.37
CA GLY A 198 24.50 23.62 13.73
C GLY A 198 25.37 22.61 14.48
N ILE A 199 24.83 21.45 14.88
CA ILE A 199 25.66 20.37 15.44
C ILE A 199 26.60 19.82 14.36
N ALA A 200 27.89 19.73 14.68
CA ALA A 200 28.97 19.38 13.77
C ALA A 200 29.12 20.31 12.54
N GLY A 201 28.62 21.55 12.63
CA GLY A 201 28.66 22.51 11.52
C GLY A 201 27.73 22.17 10.36
N GLN A 202 26.78 21.25 10.57
CA GLN A 202 25.82 20.81 9.55
C GLN A 202 24.43 21.37 9.83
N ARG A 203 23.69 21.68 8.76
CA ARG A 203 22.29 22.13 8.87
C ARG A 203 21.36 21.00 9.28
N GLY A 204 20.28 21.33 9.98
CA GLY A 204 19.29 20.39 10.52
C GLY A 204 18.68 19.44 9.48
N TRP A 205 18.53 19.87 8.21
CA TRP A 205 17.96 19.03 7.15
C TRP A 205 18.77 17.74 6.89
N ARG A 206 20.10 17.79 7.08
CA ARG A 206 21.00 16.64 6.88
C ARG A 206 20.78 15.59 7.96
N TRP A 207 20.68 16.05 9.20
CA TRP A 207 20.39 15.21 10.36
C TRP A 207 19.02 14.57 10.26
N ILE A 208 18.02 15.31 9.78
CA ILE A 208 16.67 14.79 9.53
C ILE A 208 16.71 13.60 8.56
N MET A 209 17.40 13.74 7.41
CA MET A 209 17.51 12.65 6.43
C MET A 209 18.32 11.44 6.95
N ILE A 210 19.40 11.68 7.69
CA ILE A 210 20.26 10.61 8.23
C ILE A 210 19.53 9.83 9.32
N LEU A 211 18.96 10.53 10.31
CA LEU A 211 18.34 9.90 11.48
C LEU A 211 17.02 9.22 11.15
N GLU A 212 16.30 9.66 10.13
CA GLU A 212 15.08 8.98 9.66
C GLU A 212 15.38 7.74 8.80
N GLY A 213 16.45 7.76 8.00
CA GLY A 213 16.85 6.61 7.17
C GLY A 213 17.50 5.45 7.94
N ILE A 214 18.14 5.70 9.09
CA ILE A 214 18.81 4.65 9.89
C ILE A 214 17.79 3.61 10.44
N PRO A 215 16.68 4.01 11.09
CA PRO A 215 15.63 3.08 11.51
C PRO A 215 15.10 2.22 10.37
N THR A 216 14.94 2.80 9.18
CA THR A 216 14.54 2.07 7.97
C THR A 216 15.53 0.98 7.62
N PHE A 217 16.83 1.28 7.59
CA PHE A 217 17.87 0.30 7.30
C PHE A 217 17.88 -0.86 8.30
N ILE A 218 17.76 -0.54 9.60
CA ILE A 218 17.70 -1.54 10.67
C ILE A 218 16.44 -2.40 10.52
N LEU A 219 15.29 -1.79 10.23
CA LEU A 219 14.05 -2.50 10.03
C LEU A 219 14.14 -3.43 8.81
N GLY A 220 14.76 -3.00 7.71
CA GLY A 220 14.95 -3.83 6.53
C GLY A 220 15.76 -5.08 6.81
N ILE A 221 16.82 -4.96 7.61
CA ILE A 221 17.60 -6.12 8.08
C ILE A 221 16.72 -7.03 8.96
N ALA A 222 15.94 -6.45 9.88
CA ALA A 222 15.04 -7.21 10.74
C ALA A 222 13.91 -7.93 9.97
N THR A 223 13.38 -7.32 8.90
CA THR A 223 12.32 -7.89 8.05
C THR A 223 12.74 -9.23 7.45
N TRP A 224 14.04 -9.44 7.20
CA TRP A 224 14.57 -10.70 6.70
C TRP A 224 14.23 -11.91 7.60
N TRP A 225 14.16 -11.71 8.93
CA TRP A 225 13.82 -12.77 9.88
C TRP A 225 12.38 -12.70 10.40
N ILE A 226 11.79 -11.51 10.42
CA ILE A 226 10.46 -11.30 10.99
C ILE A 226 9.34 -11.66 9.99
N LEU A 227 9.54 -11.42 8.68
CA LEU A 227 8.47 -11.61 7.71
C LEU A 227 8.39 -13.07 7.22
N PRO A 228 7.28 -13.80 7.44
CA PRO A 228 7.11 -15.16 6.91
C PRO A 228 6.89 -15.14 5.39
N ASP A 229 7.33 -16.16 4.65
CA ASP A 229 7.18 -16.21 3.18
C ASP A 229 5.82 -16.71 2.71
N SER A 230 5.27 -17.70 3.39
CA SER A 230 3.97 -18.32 3.10
C SER A 230 3.30 -18.82 4.38
N PRO A 231 1.98 -19.12 4.34
CA PRO A 231 1.28 -19.76 5.45
C PRO A 231 1.94 -21.07 5.91
N GLU A 232 2.54 -21.83 4.99
CA GLU A 232 3.22 -23.10 5.29
C GLU A 232 4.53 -22.88 6.07
N THR A 233 5.27 -21.82 5.73
CA THR A 233 6.55 -21.49 6.37
C THR A 233 6.41 -20.60 7.60
N ALA A 234 5.19 -20.15 7.95
CA ALA A 234 4.97 -19.24 9.06
C ALA A 234 5.46 -19.85 10.38
N TYR A 235 6.44 -19.21 11.03
CA TYR A 235 7.09 -19.73 12.24
C TYR A 235 6.21 -19.67 13.49
N PHE A 236 5.17 -18.82 13.49
CA PHE A 236 4.26 -18.63 14.61
C PHE A 236 3.01 -19.51 14.55
N LEU A 237 2.81 -20.28 13.47
CA LEU A 237 1.66 -21.17 13.30
C LEU A 237 2.02 -22.63 13.64
N ASN A 238 1.09 -23.33 14.28
CA ASN A 238 1.17 -24.77 14.53
C ASN A 238 0.83 -25.59 13.26
N ALA A 239 1.15 -26.88 13.22
CA ALA A 239 0.90 -27.74 12.06
C ALA A 239 -0.58 -27.71 11.59
N ASP A 240 -1.53 -27.80 12.53
CA ASP A 240 -2.96 -27.76 12.23
C ASP A 240 -3.41 -26.38 11.71
N GLU A 241 -2.90 -25.30 12.31
CA GLU A 241 -3.19 -23.92 11.89
C GLU A 241 -2.66 -23.64 10.48
N LYS A 242 -1.48 -24.20 10.13
CA LYS A 242 -0.90 -24.10 8.79
C LYS A 242 -1.77 -24.81 7.76
N ALA A 243 -2.17 -26.05 8.04
CA ALA A 243 -3.05 -26.82 7.16
C ALA A 243 -4.39 -26.08 6.94
N TYR A 244 -4.97 -25.55 8.01
CA TYR A 244 -6.21 -24.76 7.94
C TYR A 244 -6.04 -23.46 7.15
N ALA A 245 -4.95 -22.72 7.35
CA ALA A 245 -4.66 -21.49 6.61
C ALA A 245 -4.56 -21.73 5.10
N VAL A 246 -3.90 -22.80 4.68
CA VAL A 246 -3.78 -23.19 3.27
C VAL A 246 -5.12 -23.63 2.69
N ALA A 247 -5.88 -24.46 3.41
CA ALA A 247 -7.18 -24.94 2.96
C ALA A 247 -8.18 -23.77 2.76
N ARG A 248 -8.17 -22.80 3.67
CA ARG A 248 -8.99 -21.59 3.60
C ARG A 248 -8.71 -20.74 2.35
N LEU A 249 -7.45 -20.58 1.96
CA LEU A 249 -7.08 -19.80 0.77
C LEU A 249 -7.51 -20.54 -0.52
N LYS A 250 -7.36 -21.86 -0.56
CA LYS A 250 -7.81 -22.69 -1.70
C LYS A 250 -9.32 -22.67 -1.92
N ARG A 251 -10.12 -22.38 -0.88
CA ARG A 251 -11.58 -22.28 -0.97
C ARG A 251 -12.08 -21.05 -1.75
N GLN A 252 -11.21 -20.09 -2.07
CA GLN A 252 -11.62 -18.87 -2.78
C GLN A 252 -11.84 -19.13 -4.28
N THR A 253 -12.95 -18.62 -4.82
CA THR A 253 -13.21 -18.60 -6.26
C THR A 253 -12.14 -17.80 -7.01
N GLY A 254 -11.57 -18.42 -8.04
CA GLY A 254 -10.44 -17.90 -8.84
C GLY A 254 -9.05 -18.28 -8.32
N TYR A 255 -8.93 -19.18 -7.33
CA TYR A 255 -7.65 -19.75 -6.89
C TYR A 255 -7.27 -20.97 -7.75
N THR A 256 -7.18 -20.78 -9.07
CA THR A 256 -6.73 -21.81 -10.03
C THR A 256 -5.22 -21.72 -10.26
N LYS A 257 -4.59 -22.84 -10.64
CA LYS A 257 -3.16 -22.86 -11.01
C LYS A 257 -2.88 -21.91 -12.19
N SER A 258 -3.79 -21.85 -13.15
CA SER A 258 -3.78 -20.91 -14.28
C SER A 258 -3.83 -19.44 -13.82
N ALA A 259 -4.71 -19.09 -12.88
CA ALA A 259 -4.79 -17.73 -12.32
C ALA A 259 -3.54 -17.30 -11.51
N ALA A 260 -2.68 -18.25 -11.11
CA ALA A 260 -1.41 -17.97 -10.45
C ALA A 260 -0.27 -17.66 -11.44
N GLU A 261 -0.40 -18.09 -12.70
CA GLU A 261 0.59 -17.87 -13.75
C GLU A 261 0.43 -16.51 -14.44
N PHE A 262 1.51 -16.00 -15.03
CA PHE A 262 1.48 -14.72 -15.72
C PHE A 262 1.13 -14.93 -17.20
N HIS A 263 -0.06 -14.47 -17.61
CA HIS A 263 -0.48 -14.50 -19.00
C HIS A 263 -0.49 -13.09 -19.60
N TRP A 264 0.18 -12.93 -20.75
CA TRP A 264 0.20 -11.65 -21.47
C TRP A 264 -1.19 -11.24 -22.01
N GLU A 265 -2.07 -12.22 -22.21
CA GLU A 265 -3.44 -11.99 -22.62
C GLU A 265 -4.23 -11.21 -21.56
N ASP A 266 -4.05 -11.51 -20.29
CA ASP A 266 -4.70 -10.82 -19.17
C ASP A 266 -4.23 -9.38 -19.04
N VAL A 267 -2.93 -9.14 -19.28
CA VAL A 267 -2.38 -7.77 -19.36
C VAL A 267 -3.10 -6.99 -20.46
N ARG A 268 -3.28 -7.58 -21.65
CA ARG A 268 -3.96 -6.91 -22.76
C ARG A 268 -5.46 -6.69 -22.49
N LYS A 269 -6.12 -7.61 -21.79
CA LYS A 269 -7.51 -7.43 -21.33
C LYS A 269 -7.62 -6.27 -20.35
N CYS A 270 -6.71 -6.19 -19.37
CA CYS A 270 -6.67 -5.11 -18.39
C CYS A 270 -6.51 -3.72 -19.04
N PHE A 271 -5.59 -3.57 -20.00
CA PHE A 271 -5.42 -2.30 -20.73
C PHE A 271 -6.62 -1.93 -21.62
N LYS A 272 -7.45 -2.89 -22.02
CA LYS A 272 -8.67 -2.65 -22.80
C LYS A 272 -9.90 -2.39 -21.94
N ASP A 273 -9.85 -2.72 -20.65
CA ASP A 273 -10.98 -2.54 -19.75
C ASP A 273 -11.11 -1.05 -19.36
N TRP A 274 -12.20 -0.44 -19.81
CA TRP A 274 -12.52 0.96 -19.49
C TRP A 274 -12.73 1.18 -17.99
N LYS A 275 -13.13 0.14 -17.23
CA LYS A 275 -13.30 0.22 -15.77
C LYS A 275 -11.96 0.50 -15.09
N VAL A 276 -10.88 -0.13 -15.56
CA VAL A 276 -9.52 0.09 -15.05
C VAL A 276 -9.10 1.53 -15.26
N TRP A 277 -9.29 2.06 -16.48
CA TRP A 277 -8.97 3.46 -16.78
C TRP A 277 -9.78 4.44 -15.93
N LEU A 278 -11.06 4.16 -15.71
CA LEU A 278 -11.91 4.99 -14.86
C LEU A 278 -11.39 5.03 -13.41
N PHE A 279 -10.97 3.89 -12.87
CA PHE A 279 -10.31 3.83 -11.56
C PHE A 279 -8.99 4.60 -11.54
N CYS A 280 -8.16 4.48 -12.58
CA CYS A 280 -6.91 5.25 -12.69
C CYS A 280 -7.18 6.77 -12.68
N PHE A 281 -8.19 7.23 -13.42
CA PHE A 281 -8.57 8.64 -13.46
C PHE A 281 -9.15 9.14 -12.13
N ALA A 282 -9.96 8.33 -11.44
CA ALA A 282 -10.46 8.66 -10.11
C ALA A 282 -9.31 8.75 -9.10
N GLN A 283 -8.39 7.78 -9.13
CA GLN A 283 -7.23 7.72 -8.24
C GLN A 283 -6.26 8.89 -8.49
N PHE A 284 -6.06 9.29 -9.75
CA PHE A 284 -5.22 10.44 -10.11
C PHE A 284 -5.64 11.72 -9.37
N GLY A 285 -6.94 12.00 -9.30
CA GLY A 285 -7.47 13.15 -8.54
C GLY A 285 -7.20 13.03 -7.04
N SER A 286 -7.44 11.85 -6.47
CA SER A 286 -7.21 11.57 -5.04
C SER A 286 -5.73 11.67 -4.65
N ASP A 287 -4.82 11.12 -5.45
CA ASP A 287 -3.39 11.13 -5.17
C ASP A 287 -2.76 12.51 -5.37
N THR A 288 -3.23 13.27 -6.38
CA THR A 288 -2.82 14.67 -6.56
C THR A 288 -3.14 15.50 -5.31
N MET A 289 -4.32 15.29 -4.73
CA MET A 289 -4.74 15.91 -3.48
C MET A 289 -3.83 15.49 -2.31
N LEU A 290 -3.62 14.18 -2.16
CA LEU A 290 -2.84 13.62 -1.05
C LEU A 290 -1.37 14.09 -1.04
N TYR A 291 -0.68 14.01 -2.18
CA TYR A 291 0.73 14.38 -2.28
C TYR A 291 0.94 15.90 -2.27
N GLY A 292 0.02 16.65 -2.88
CA GLY A 292 0.02 18.11 -2.83
C GLY A 292 -0.14 18.63 -1.39
N PHE A 293 -1.01 18.01 -0.60
CA PHE A 293 -1.14 18.33 0.82
C PHE A 293 0.09 17.88 1.60
N SER A 294 0.44 16.60 1.57
CA SER A 294 1.43 16.02 2.48
C SER A 294 2.84 16.58 2.29
N THR A 295 3.28 16.77 1.05
CA THR A 295 4.64 17.26 0.75
C THR A 295 4.81 18.73 1.10
N PHE A 296 3.75 19.54 0.92
CA PHE A 296 3.83 20.99 1.06
C PHE A 296 3.19 21.52 2.33
N LEU A 297 2.57 20.67 3.17
CA LEU A 297 1.90 21.09 4.40
C LEU A 297 2.77 22.01 5.29
N PRO A 298 4.05 21.69 5.57
CA PRO A 298 4.88 22.58 6.39
C PRO A 298 5.08 23.95 5.72
N THR A 299 5.23 23.98 4.38
CA THR A 299 5.36 25.21 3.61
C THR A 299 4.05 26.02 3.60
N ILE A 300 2.90 25.35 3.55
CA ILE A 300 1.58 25.97 3.64
C ILE A 300 1.41 26.64 5.00
N ILE A 301 1.72 25.94 6.10
CA ILE A 301 1.63 26.51 7.45
C ILE A 301 2.60 27.69 7.62
N ARG A 302 3.83 27.58 7.12
CA ARG A 302 4.79 28.69 7.07
C ARG A 302 4.25 29.91 6.33
N ALA A 303 3.53 29.70 5.23
CA ALA A 303 2.92 30.79 4.46
C ALA A 303 1.76 31.47 5.21
N ILE A 304 1.01 30.72 6.04
CA ILE A 304 -0.07 31.25 6.89
C ILE A 304 0.50 32.01 8.09
N MET A 305 1.59 31.51 8.67
CA MET A 305 2.26 32.10 9.84
C MET A 305 3.72 32.45 9.53
N PRO A 306 3.97 33.57 8.82
CA PRO A 306 5.34 33.95 8.43
C PRO A 306 6.29 34.18 9.61
N LYS A 307 5.75 34.58 10.77
CA LYS A 307 6.52 34.90 11.98
C LYS A 307 6.81 33.70 12.90
N ALA A 308 6.21 32.53 12.64
CA ALA A 308 6.42 31.35 13.48
C ALA A 308 7.87 30.83 13.34
N SER A 309 8.40 30.12 14.33
CA SER A 309 9.68 29.40 14.17
C SER A 309 9.49 28.14 13.30
N SER A 310 10.56 27.60 12.67
CA SER A 310 10.46 26.33 11.92
C SER A 310 9.99 25.18 12.81
N ALA A 311 10.43 25.17 14.06
CA ALA A 311 9.96 24.24 15.07
C ALA A 311 8.44 24.35 15.32
N MET A 312 7.90 25.57 15.48
CA MET A 312 6.47 25.77 15.67
C MET A 312 5.65 25.31 14.46
N VAL A 313 6.12 25.59 13.25
CA VAL A 313 5.47 25.13 12.01
C VAL A 313 5.39 23.60 11.99
N GLN A 314 6.45 22.90 12.41
CA GLN A 314 6.45 21.44 12.44
C GLN A 314 5.47 20.87 13.47
N VAL A 315 5.39 21.46 14.67
CA VAL A 315 4.41 21.06 15.68
C VAL A 315 2.98 21.20 15.17
N LEU A 316 2.69 22.23 14.37
CA LEU A 316 1.36 22.47 13.80
C LEU A 316 0.98 21.46 12.70
N THR A 317 1.93 20.73 12.11
CA THR A 317 1.62 19.65 11.15
C THR A 317 1.02 18.42 11.85
N ILE A 318 1.42 18.15 13.09
CA ILE A 318 1.00 16.99 13.88
C ILE A 318 -0.53 16.90 14.04
N PRO A 319 -1.25 17.95 14.52
CA PRO A 319 -2.70 17.87 14.67
C PRO A 319 -3.44 17.72 13.33
N CYS A 320 -2.90 18.26 12.24
CA CYS A 320 -3.47 18.08 10.90
C CYS A 320 -3.45 16.61 10.48
N TYR A 321 -2.29 15.94 10.64
CA TYR A 321 -2.16 14.51 10.32
C TYR A 321 -2.92 13.61 11.29
N ALA A 322 -2.94 13.95 12.59
CA ALA A 322 -3.70 13.20 13.59
C ALA A 322 -5.21 13.23 13.29
N LEU A 323 -5.75 14.40 12.94
CA LEU A 323 -7.15 14.52 12.51
C LEU A 323 -7.41 13.74 11.23
N GLY A 324 -6.47 13.75 10.28
CA GLY A 324 -6.52 12.93 9.07
C GLY A 324 -6.59 11.43 9.38
N ALA A 325 -5.71 10.94 10.26
CA ALA A 325 -5.68 9.54 10.69
C ALA A 325 -6.97 9.11 11.40
N ILE A 326 -7.50 9.94 12.31
CA ILE A 326 -8.79 9.70 12.97
C ILE A 326 -9.91 9.63 11.94
N THR A 327 -9.93 10.57 10.99
CA THR A 327 -10.93 10.60 9.92
C THR A 327 -10.83 9.34 9.05
N TYR A 328 -9.63 8.91 8.66
CA TYR A 328 -9.42 7.66 7.93
C TYR A 328 -9.97 6.44 8.69
N LEU A 329 -9.65 6.31 9.98
CA LEU A 329 -10.09 5.18 10.80
C LEU A 329 -11.62 5.14 10.97
N VAL A 330 -12.22 6.29 11.27
CA VAL A 330 -13.68 6.41 11.43
C VAL A 330 -14.39 6.06 10.13
N VAL A 331 -13.95 6.67 9.03
CA VAL A 331 -14.56 6.47 7.72
C VAL A 331 -14.34 5.05 7.23
N ALA A 332 -13.14 4.48 7.37
CA ALA A 332 -12.88 3.09 7.02
C ALA A 332 -13.78 2.13 7.82
N HIS A 333 -13.92 2.35 9.13
CA HIS A 333 -14.80 1.54 9.97
C HIS A 333 -16.26 1.61 9.52
N PHE A 334 -16.80 2.80 9.27
CA PHE A 334 -18.17 2.96 8.81
C PHE A 334 -18.39 2.46 7.37
N SER A 335 -17.41 2.67 6.49
CA SER A 335 -17.42 2.19 5.12
C SER A 335 -17.42 0.68 5.04
N ASP A 336 -16.56 0.00 5.83
CA ASP A 336 -16.54 -1.46 5.90
C ASP A 336 -17.77 -2.02 6.63
N LYS A 337 -18.29 -1.35 7.67
CA LYS A 337 -19.53 -1.80 8.32
C LYS A 337 -20.75 -1.73 7.39
N GLN A 338 -20.80 -0.72 6.53
CA GLN A 338 -21.93 -0.51 5.61
C GLN A 338 -21.71 -1.12 4.22
N GLN A 339 -20.48 -1.56 3.91
CA GLN A 339 -20.02 -2.04 2.60
C GLN A 339 -20.24 -1.05 1.42
N LYS A 340 -20.70 0.17 1.69
CA LYS A 340 -20.95 1.23 0.70
C LYS A 340 -19.69 2.05 0.40
N ARG A 341 -18.68 1.41 -0.18
CA ARG A 341 -17.33 1.98 -0.31
C ARG A 341 -17.29 3.24 -1.18
N GLY A 342 -18.03 3.26 -2.29
CA GLY A 342 -18.03 4.40 -3.22
C GLY A 342 -18.57 5.71 -2.64
N PHE A 343 -19.58 5.64 -1.75
CA PHE A 343 -20.21 6.82 -1.15
C PHE A 343 -19.25 7.62 -0.26
N TYR A 344 -18.43 6.92 0.53
CA TYR A 344 -17.49 7.56 1.46
C TYR A 344 -16.30 8.21 0.76
N THR A 345 -15.79 7.61 -0.33
CA THR A 345 -14.71 8.18 -1.14
C THR A 345 -15.12 9.51 -1.78
N ILE A 346 -16.38 9.61 -2.19
CA ILE A 346 -16.97 10.81 -2.79
C ILE A 346 -17.05 11.99 -1.80
N LEU A 347 -17.45 11.71 -0.56
CA LEU A 347 -17.80 12.76 0.42
C LEU A 347 -16.58 13.54 0.95
N LEU A 348 -15.38 12.95 0.92
CA LEU A 348 -14.22 13.41 1.71
C LEU A 348 -13.08 14.07 0.90
N GLY A 349 -13.19 14.17 -0.42
CA GLY A 349 -12.12 14.66 -1.28
C GLY A 349 -11.95 16.19 -1.28
N VAL A 350 -11.76 16.85 -0.14
CA VAL A 350 -11.75 18.34 -0.08
C VAL A 350 -10.39 18.94 0.30
N LEU A 351 -9.82 19.83 -0.54
CA LEU A 351 -8.53 20.53 -0.30
C LEU A 351 -8.67 22.07 -0.36
N TYR A 352 -8.03 22.79 0.60
CA TYR A 352 -8.03 24.26 0.67
C TYR A 352 -6.62 24.87 0.81
N PRO A 353 -6.11 25.59 -0.22
CA PRO A 353 -4.90 26.39 -0.09
C PRO A 353 -5.16 27.72 0.63
N ALA A 354 -4.40 28.00 1.70
CA ALA A 354 -4.67 29.14 2.60
C ALA A 354 -4.37 30.54 2.01
N LYS A 355 -3.57 30.64 0.94
CA LYS A 355 -3.24 31.92 0.28
C LYS A 355 -4.42 32.56 -0.46
N GLU A 356 -5.54 31.86 -0.60
CA GLU A 356 -6.75 32.34 -1.30
C GLU A 356 -7.94 32.62 -0.36
N GLY A 357 -7.67 32.76 0.94
CA GLY A 357 -8.70 33.21 1.89
C GLY A 357 -9.23 34.61 1.53
N PRO A 358 -10.51 34.91 1.78
CA PRO A 358 -11.49 34.13 2.55
C PRO A 358 -12.45 33.28 1.69
N ARG A 359 -12.34 33.32 0.34
CA ARG A 359 -13.30 32.65 -0.56
C ARG A 359 -12.78 31.37 -1.19
N PHE A 360 -11.47 31.11 -1.16
CA PHE A 360 -10.81 29.88 -1.64
C PHE A 360 -11.27 29.40 -3.03
N ILE A 361 -11.56 30.31 -3.96
CA ILE A 361 -12.33 30.00 -5.18
C ILE A 361 -11.63 28.97 -6.07
N LYS A 362 -10.30 29.05 -6.27
CA LYS A 362 -9.61 28.06 -7.12
C LYS A 362 -9.43 26.74 -6.39
N GLY A 363 -9.16 26.77 -5.08
CA GLY A 363 -9.18 25.59 -4.22
C GLY A 363 -10.51 24.86 -4.28
N HIS A 364 -11.63 25.55 -4.04
CA HIS A 364 -12.98 25.02 -4.19
C HIS A 364 -13.25 24.57 -5.62
N ALA A 365 -12.88 25.33 -6.66
CA ALA A 365 -13.19 24.97 -8.05
C ALA A 365 -12.45 23.71 -8.52
N VAL A 366 -11.14 23.61 -8.23
CA VAL A 366 -10.34 22.42 -8.59
C VAL A 366 -10.80 21.22 -7.77
N THR A 367 -11.04 21.40 -6.48
CA THR A 367 -11.54 20.35 -5.60
C THR A 367 -12.94 19.91 -5.99
N MET A 368 -13.89 20.82 -6.19
CA MET A 368 -15.24 20.50 -6.65
C MET A 368 -15.22 19.88 -8.04
N ALA A 369 -14.33 20.30 -8.95
CA ALA A 369 -14.19 19.68 -10.25
C ALA A 369 -13.65 18.25 -10.15
N MET A 370 -12.62 18.01 -9.34
CA MET A 370 -12.03 16.69 -9.14
C MET A 370 -12.95 15.76 -8.35
N VAL A 371 -13.67 16.28 -7.35
CA VAL A 371 -14.71 15.55 -6.60
C VAL A 371 -15.91 15.28 -7.49
N ALA A 372 -16.43 16.25 -8.25
CA ALA A 372 -17.53 16.03 -9.18
C ALA A 372 -17.16 15.02 -10.27
N PHE A 373 -15.92 15.06 -10.74
CA PHE A 373 -15.39 14.10 -11.68
C PHE A 373 -15.27 12.70 -11.07
N ALA A 374 -14.70 12.58 -9.86
CA ALA A 374 -14.66 11.33 -9.11
C ALA A 374 -16.08 10.80 -8.82
N ILE A 375 -17.03 11.67 -8.46
CA ILE A 375 -18.45 11.36 -8.26
C ILE A 375 -19.03 10.77 -9.53
N ALA A 376 -18.82 11.42 -10.69
CA ALA A 376 -19.33 10.92 -11.95
C ALA A 376 -18.74 9.54 -12.27
N CYS A 377 -17.44 9.37 -12.09
CA CYS A 377 -16.75 8.10 -12.31
C CYS A 377 -17.29 6.99 -11.39
N TYR A 378 -17.33 7.23 -10.08
CA TYR A 378 -17.81 6.25 -9.11
C TYR A 378 -19.31 5.98 -9.23
N ALA A 379 -20.14 6.97 -9.57
CA ALA A 379 -21.57 6.78 -9.78
C ALA A 379 -21.86 5.94 -11.03
N ILE A 380 -21.13 6.19 -12.13
CA ILE A 380 -21.21 5.37 -13.35
C ILE A 380 -20.79 3.93 -13.04
N LEU A 381 -19.68 3.75 -12.30
CA LEU A 381 -19.18 2.44 -11.93
C LEU A 381 -20.16 1.71 -10.99
N TRP A 382 -20.69 2.40 -9.97
CA TRP A 382 -21.66 1.85 -9.02
C TRP A 382 -22.95 1.42 -9.73
N ALA A 383 -23.49 2.28 -10.61
CA ALA A 383 -24.67 1.95 -11.39
C ALA A 383 -24.42 0.76 -12.33
N TYR A 384 -23.28 0.73 -13.02
CA TYR A 384 -22.91 -0.35 -13.92
C TYR A 384 -22.74 -1.69 -13.18
N LEU A 385 -21.95 -1.71 -12.11
CA LEU A 385 -21.74 -2.91 -11.30
C LEU A 385 -23.03 -3.37 -10.61
N GLY A 386 -23.90 -2.42 -10.21
CA GLY A 386 -25.22 -2.72 -9.63
C GLY A 386 -26.16 -3.37 -10.63
N MET A 387 -26.20 -2.85 -11.86
CA MET A 387 -26.91 -3.48 -12.96
C MET A 387 -26.37 -4.88 -13.26
N LEU A 388 -25.04 -5.05 -13.25
CA LEU A 388 -24.40 -6.33 -13.53
C LEU A 388 -24.72 -7.38 -12.46
N ASN A 389 -24.61 -7.01 -11.17
CA ASN A 389 -25.00 -7.88 -10.07
C ASN A 389 -26.48 -8.26 -10.15
N SER A 390 -27.37 -7.30 -10.48
CA SER A 390 -28.81 -7.57 -10.62
C SER A 390 -29.11 -8.53 -11.77
N LYS A 391 -28.45 -8.39 -12.93
CA LYS A 391 -28.58 -9.34 -14.04
C LYS A 391 -28.12 -10.75 -13.65
N ARG A 392 -27.00 -10.85 -12.93
CA ARG A 392 -26.46 -12.12 -12.44
C ARG A 392 -27.32 -12.76 -11.36
N GLU A 393 -28.03 -11.99 -10.53
CA GLU A 393 -28.99 -12.51 -9.56
C GLU A 393 -30.27 -13.07 -10.21
N LYS A 394 -30.68 -12.49 -11.33
CA LYS A 394 -31.82 -12.96 -12.12
C LYS A 394 -31.50 -14.19 -12.98
N GLY A 395 -30.26 -14.67 -12.96
CA GLY A 395 -29.80 -15.79 -13.77
C GLY A 395 -29.70 -15.49 -15.27
N GLU A 396 -29.74 -14.21 -15.68
CA GLU A 396 -29.71 -13.81 -17.09
C GLU A 396 -28.38 -14.20 -17.77
N GLU A 397 -27.30 -14.36 -17.00
CA GLU A 397 -25.96 -14.76 -17.46
C GLU A 397 -25.66 -16.26 -17.26
N ASP A 398 -26.60 -17.06 -16.73
CA ASP A 398 -26.34 -18.48 -16.41
C ASP A 398 -26.05 -19.34 -17.65
N HIS A 399 -26.51 -18.88 -18.82
CA HIS A 399 -26.17 -19.48 -20.12
C HIS A 399 -24.66 -19.47 -20.41
N LEU A 400 -23.88 -18.58 -19.81
CA LEU A 400 -22.41 -18.51 -19.97
C LEU A 400 -21.68 -19.62 -19.20
N MET A 401 -22.36 -20.30 -18.27
CA MET A 401 -21.86 -21.48 -17.56
C MET A 401 -22.34 -22.79 -18.21
N ALA A 402 -23.31 -22.74 -19.12
CA ALA A 402 -23.87 -23.93 -19.73
C ALA A 402 -22.82 -24.66 -20.58
N GLY A 403 -22.56 -25.93 -20.25
CA GLY A 403 -21.60 -26.79 -20.96
C GLY A 403 -20.14 -26.63 -20.52
N LYS A 404 -19.85 -25.81 -19.50
CA LYS A 404 -18.50 -25.68 -18.91
C LYS A 404 -18.35 -26.56 -17.67
N SER A 405 -17.17 -27.13 -17.48
CA SER A 405 -16.76 -27.81 -16.25
C SER A 405 -16.64 -26.83 -15.08
N GLU A 406 -16.71 -27.31 -13.84
CA GLU A 406 -16.51 -26.48 -12.63
C GLU A 406 -15.14 -25.77 -12.63
N GLU A 407 -14.13 -26.38 -13.25
CA GLU A 407 -12.78 -25.81 -13.38
C GLU A 407 -12.78 -24.63 -14.36
N GLU A 408 -13.42 -24.75 -15.53
CA GLU A 408 -13.59 -23.67 -16.50
C GLU A 408 -14.44 -22.50 -15.95
N ILE A 409 -15.45 -22.80 -15.12
CA ILE A 409 -16.26 -21.77 -14.46
C ILE A 409 -15.45 -21.02 -13.40
N ALA A 410 -14.49 -21.68 -12.73
CA ALA A 410 -13.59 -21.06 -11.78
C ALA A 410 -12.53 -20.18 -12.47
N GLU A 411 -12.05 -20.59 -13.65
CA GLU A 411 -11.10 -19.81 -14.47
C GLU A 411 -11.70 -18.53 -15.05
N MET A 412 -13.02 -18.46 -15.22
CA MET A 412 -13.70 -17.25 -15.68
C MET A 412 -13.56 -16.04 -14.72
N GLY A 413 -13.07 -16.23 -13.49
CA GLY A 413 -12.75 -15.12 -12.60
C GLY A 413 -13.95 -14.18 -12.34
N ASP A 414 -13.82 -12.90 -12.69
CA ASP A 414 -14.88 -11.89 -12.52
C ASP A 414 -15.94 -11.88 -13.64
N GLU A 415 -15.65 -12.52 -14.78
CA GLU A 415 -16.61 -12.83 -15.85
C GLU A 415 -17.57 -13.96 -15.45
N SER A 416 -17.27 -14.68 -14.36
CA SER A 416 -18.14 -15.73 -13.85
C SER A 416 -19.50 -15.17 -13.39
N PRO A 417 -20.63 -15.74 -13.83
CA PRO A 417 -21.95 -15.39 -13.30
C PRO A 417 -22.09 -15.64 -11.79
N ARG A 418 -21.20 -16.46 -11.20
CA ARG A 418 -21.11 -16.66 -9.74
C ARG A 418 -20.36 -15.53 -9.02
N PHE A 419 -19.59 -14.71 -9.72
CA PHE A 419 -18.86 -13.59 -9.15
C PHE A 419 -19.81 -12.43 -8.83
N ARG A 420 -19.68 -11.86 -7.64
CA ARG A 420 -20.43 -10.67 -7.19
C ARG A 420 -19.45 -9.57 -6.88
N TYR A 421 -19.62 -8.43 -7.54
CA TYR A 421 -18.88 -7.22 -7.20
C TYR A 421 -19.40 -6.69 -5.86
N THR A 422 -18.50 -6.28 -4.96
CA THR A 422 -18.88 -5.63 -3.71
C THR A 422 -19.00 -4.13 -3.98
N ILE A 423 -20.20 -3.56 -3.91
CA ILE A 423 -20.54 -2.19 -4.36
C ILE A 423 -21.05 -1.31 -3.24
#